data_AF-A0A967TAF5-F1
#
_entry.id   AF-A0A967TAF5-F1
#
_cell.length_a   1.000
_cell.length_b   1.000
_cell.length_c   1.000
_cell.angle_alpha   90.00
_cell.angle_beta   90.00
_cell.angle_gamma   90.00
#
_symmetry.space_group_name_H-M   'P 1'
#
loop_
_entity.id
_entity.type
_entity.pdbx_description
1 polymer ?
#
loop_
_entity_poly.entity_id
_entity_poly.type
_entity_poly.pdbx_seq_one_letter_code
_entity_poly.pdbx_strand_id
1 'polypeptide(L)'
;ELMAEYYRRIDHAYKKFTTENTIGFNSDRGEIYIKYGPPNDINRKFPKNGATTEIWTYPDRIFVFKATTGFGDFKLISNQSK
;
A
#
# COMPACT_ATOMS: atom_id res chain seq x y z
N GLU A 1 11.46 -11.02 17.83
CA GLU A 1 12.24 -9.77 17.79
C GLU A 1 11.57 -8.75 16.86
N LEU A 2 11.48 -7.49 17.28
CA LEU A 2 10.82 -6.41 16.52
C LEU A 2 11.59 -6.05 15.23
N MET A 3 12.93 -6.14 15.27
CA MET A 3 13.79 -5.82 14.13
C MET A 3 13.64 -6.83 12.99
N ALA A 4 13.56 -8.13 13.28
CA ALA A 4 13.34 -9.14 12.26
C ALA A 4 12.00 -8.93 11.52
N GLU A 5 10.95 -8.53 12.24
CA GLU A 5 9.65 -8.21 11.65
C GLU A 5 9.71 -6.93 10.81
N TYR A 6 10.42 -5.90 11.28
CA TYR A 6 10.66 -4.68 10.51
C TYR A 6 11.35 -4.96 9.16
N TYR A 7 12.46 -5.71 9.17
CA TYR A 7 13.16 -6.08 7.93
C TYR A 7 12.31 -6.97 7.02
N ARG A 8 11.52 -7.90 7.58
CA ARG A 8 10.56 -8.70 6.79
C ARG A 8 9.56 -7.81 6.05
N ARG A 9 9.09 -6.73 6.70
CA ARG A 9 8.15 -5.79 6.07
C ARG A 9 8.81 -4.93 5.00
N ILE A 10 10.08 -4.53 5.18
CA ILE A 10 10.86 -3.87 4.14
C ILE A 10 10.98 -4.78 2.91
N ASP A 11 11.38 -6.03 3.11
CA ASP A 11 11.51 -7.01 2.01
C ASP A 11 10.18 -7.24 1.30
N HIS A 12 9.09 -7.35 2.06
CA HIS A 12 7.76 -7.48 1.49
C HIS A 12 7.38 -6.25 0.67
N ALA A 13 7.61 -5.05 1.22
CA ALA A 13 7.33 -3.79 0.53
C ALA A 13 8.14 -3.67 -0.76
N TYR A 14 9.44 -3.97 -0.72
CA TYR A 14 10.31 -4.03 -1.88
C TYR A 14 9.77 -4.99 -2.95
N LYS A 15 9.44 -6.22 -2.57
CA LYS A 15 8.97 -7.25 -3.52
C LYS A 15 7.59 -6.95 -4.12
N LYS A 16 6.69 -6.32 -3.37
CA LYS A 16 5.29 -6.15 -3.78
C LYS A 16 4.96 -4.79 -4.38
N PHE A 17 5.68 -3.74 -3.99
CA PHE A 17 5.31 -2.38 -4.34
C PHE A 17 6.37 -1.65 -5.16
N THR A 18 7.48 -2.30 -5.51
CA THR A 18 8.43 -1.73 -6.46
C THR A 18 7.80 -1.66 -7.85
N THR A 19 7.96 -0.51 -8.49
CA THR A 19 7.61 -0.22 -9.87
C THR A 19 8.86 0.26 -10.62
N GLU A 20 8.72 0.62 -11.89
CA GLU A 20 9.82 1.22 -12.65
C GLU A 20 10.29 2.56 -12.06
N ASN A 21 9.38 3.33 -11.46
CA ASN A 21 9.69 4.66 -10.93
C ASN A 21 9.98 4.68 -9.44
N THR A 22 9.42 3.73 -8.68
CA THR A 22 9.39 3.80 -7.22
C THR A 22 9.87 2.50 -6.61
N ILE A 23 10.91 2.57 -5.78
CA ILE A 23 11.31 1.42 -4.95
C ILE A 23 10.23 1.15 -3.90
N GLY A 24 9.85 -0.10 -3.70
CA GLY A 24 8.64 -0.47 -3.00
C GLY A 24 8.54 0.00 -1.55
N PHE A 25 9.65 0.03 -0.80
CA PHE A 25 9.65 0.58 0.57
C PHE A 25 9.55 2.12 0.62
N ASN A 26 9.80 2.81 -0.49
CA ASN A 26 9.59 4.26 -0.66
C ASN A 26 8.21 4.59 -1.27
N SER A 27 7.39 3.58 -1.56
CA SER A 27 6.03 3.79 -2.05
C SER A 27 5.06 4.03 -0.88
N ASP A 28 3.99 4.78 -1.11
CA ASP A 28 2.97 5.03 -0.09
C ASP A 28 2.40 3.71 0.49
N ARG A 29 2.20 2.68 -0.36
CA ARG A 29 1.78 1.34 0.09
C ARG A 29 2.84 0.66 0.94
N GLY A 30 4.11 0.78 0.57
CA GLY A 30 5.23 0.23 1.33
C GLY A 30 5.38 0.87 2.69
N GLU A 31 5.33 2.20 2.77
CA GLU A 31 5.40 2.93 4.03
C GLU A 31 4.27 2.52 4.99
N ILE A 32 3.03 2.43 4.48
CA ILE A 32 1.88 1.98 5.28
C ILE A 32 2.06 0.51 5.72
N TYR A 33 2.49 -0.39 4.83
CA TYR A 33 2.72 -1.80 5.17
C TYR A 33 3.83 -1.97 6.21
N ILE A 34 4.93 -1.21 6.11
CA ILE A 34 6.04 -1.27 7.07
C ILE A 34 5.56 -0.80 8.44
N LYS A 35 4.86 0.34 8.49
CA LYS A 35 4.40 0.96 9.73
C LYS A 35 3.32 0.15 10.43
N TYR A 36 2.29 -0.29 9.70
CA TYR A 36 1.11 -0.93 10.28
C TYR A 36 1.12 -2.45 10.15
N GLY A 37 2.04 -3.02 9.38
CA GLY A 37 2.02 -4.44 9.04
C GLY A 37 0.98 -4.75 7.96
N PRO A 38 0.66 -6.04 7.76
CA PRO A 38 -0.37 -6.45 6.82
C PRO A 38 -1.74 -5.90 7.23
N PRO A 39 -2.53 -5.37 6.28
CA PRO A 39 -3.92 -5.03 6.55
C PRO A 39 -4.76 -6.29 6.80
N ASN A 40 -5.87 -6.13 7.51
CA ASN A 40 -6.83 -7.20 7.74
C ASN A 40 -7.57 -7.57 6.45
N ASP A 41 -7.81 -6.60 5.58
CA ASP A 41 -8.47 -6.78 4.30
C ASP A 41 -7.90 -5.82 3.23
N ILE A 42 -7.84 -6.31 2.00
CA ILE A 42 -7.48 -5.51 0.81
C ILE A 42 -8.59 -5.66 -0.21
N ASN A 43 -9.37 -4.60 -0.40
CA ASN A 43 -10.39 -4.53 -1.44
C ASN A 43 -9.87 -3.73 -2.64
N ARG A 44 -9.72 -4.39 -3.79
CA ARG A 44 -9.29 -3.75 -5.04
C ARG A 44 -10.47 -3.53 -5.97
N LYS A 45 -10.68 -2.29 -6.41
CA LYS A 45 -11.74 -1.90 -7.33
C LYS A 45 -11.18 -1.53 -8.70
N PHE A 46 -11.77 -2.11 -9.74
CA PHE A 46 -11.43 -1.88 -11.15
C PHE A 46 -12.62 -1.19 -11.84
N PRO A 47 -12.75 0.14 -11.72
CA PRO A 47 -13.85 0.84 -12.38
C PRO A 47 -13.69 0.75 -13.91
N LYS A 48 -14.80 0.64 -14.65
CA LYS A 48 -14.79 0.67 -16.12
C LYS A 48 -14.16 1.95 -16.68
N ASN A 49 -14.45 3.07 -16.00
CA ASN A 49 -13.91 4.39 -16.30
C ASN A 49 -13.18 4.92 -15.05
N GLY A 50 -11.90 5.20 -15.16
CA GLY A 50 -11.07 5.74 -14.08
C GLY A 50 -9.95 4.80 -13.62
N ALA A 51 -9.18 5.24 -12.64
CA ALA A 51 -8.04 4.49 -12.13
C ALA A 51 -8.46 3.44 -11.09
N THR A 52 -7.73 2.32 -11.05
CA THR A 52 -7.88 1.27 -10.03
C THR A 52 -7.66 1.85 -8.63
N THR A 53 -8.44 1.41 -7.65
CA THR A 53 -8.21 1.76 -6.24
C THR A 53 -7.98 0.52 -5.39
N GLU A 54 -7.17 0.65 -4.34
CA GLU A 54 -7.00 -0.32 -3.28
C GLU A 54 -7.42 0.28 -1.96
N ILE A 55 -8.27 -0.42 -1.24
CA ILE A 55 -8.75 -0.03 0.08
C ILE A 55 -8.17 -1.04 1.07
N TRP A 56 -7.27 -0.57 1.93
CA TRP A 56 -6.65 -1.38 2.97
C TRP A 56 -7.33 -1.09 4.30
N THR A 57 -7.88 -2.14 4.91
CA THR A 57 -8.60 -2.04 6.18
C THR A 57 -7.73 -2.56 7.32
N TYR A 58 -7.51 -1.72 8.32
CA TYR A 58 -6.87 -2.04 9.58
C TYR A 58 -7.92 -2.03 10.72
N PRO A 59 -7.58 -2.50 11.94
CA PRO A 59 -8.50 -2.49 13.06
C PRO A 59 -9.14 -1.10 13.29
N ASP A 60 -8.33 -0.06 13.31
CA ASP A 60 -8.68 1.33 13.68
C ASP A 60 -8.68 2.32 12.51
N ARG A 61 -8.26 1.90 11.31
CA ARG A 61 -8.01 2.83 10.18
C ARG A 61 -8.33 2.21 8.83
N ILE A 62 -8.57 3.07 7.84
CA ILE A 62 -8.72 2.72 6.42
C ILE A 62 -7.79 3.60 5.61
N PHE A 63 -7.01 2.98 4.72
CA PHE A 63 -6.21 3.69 3.72
C PHE A 63 -6.76 3.40 2.33
N VAL A 64 -6.89 4.45 1.51
CA VAL A 64 -7.31 4.31 0.12
C VAL A 64 -6.17 4.77 -0.77
N PHE A 65 -5.72 3.86 -1.62
CA PHE A 65 -4.72 4.11 -2.64
C PHE A 65 -5.38 4.14 -4.01
N LYS A 66 -4.88 5.00 -4.90
CA LYS A 66 -5.32 5.10 -6.28
C LYS A 66 -4.14 4.89 -7.20
N ALA A 67 -4.31 4.03 -8.21
CA ALA A 67 -3.35 3.85 -9.27
C ALA A 67 -3.14 5.20 -9.99
N THR A 68 -1.89 5.52 -10.24
CA THR A 68 -1.50 6.65 -11.07
C THR A 68 -1.48 6.22 -12.53
N THR A 69 -1.58 7.20 -13.45
CA THR A 69 -1.37 6.95 -14.87
C THR A 69 0.10 6.65 -15.13
N GLY A 70 0.40 5.53 -15.78
CA GLY A 70 1.78 5.12 -16.10
C GLY A 70 2.15 3.76 -15.50
N PHE A 71 3.33 3.69 -14.90
CA PHE A 71 4.08 2.47 -14.56
C PHE A 71 3.62 1.72 -13.29
N GLY A 72 2.32 1.82 -12.95
CA GLY A 72 1.72 0.99 -11.90
C GLY A 72 1.91 1.51 -10.46
N ASP A 73 2.35 2.76 -10.27
CA ASP A 73 2.42 3.38 -8.94
C ASP A 73 1.03 3.58 -8.36
N PHE A 74 0.90 3.43 -7.04
CA PHE A 74 -0.31 3.75 -6.29
C PHE A 74 0.01 4.87 -5.29
N LYS A 75 -0.83 5.90 -5.26
CA LYS A 75 -0.72 7.02 -4.32
C LYS A 75 -1.82 6.97 -3.28
N LEU A 76 -1.46 7.30 -2.04
CA LEU A 76 -2.40 7.43 -0.94
C LEU A 76 -3.27 8.67 -1.18
N ILE A 77 -4.57 8.46 -1.27
CA ILE A 77 -5.56 9.53 -1.50
C ILE A 77 -6.49 9.73 -0.30
N SER A 78 -6.51 8.80 0.64
CA SER A 78 -7.31 8.93 1.86
C SER A 78 -6.73 8.09 3.00
N ASN A 79 -6.74 8.67 4.19
CA ASN A 79 -6.38 8.04 5.45
C ASN A 79 -7.45 8.41 6.48
N GLN A 80 -8.29 7.45 6.83
CA GLN A 80 -9.44 7.65 7.72
C GLN A 80 -9.22 6.84 8.99
N SER A 81 -9.32 7.49 10.14
CA SER A 81 -9.48 6.79 11.42
C SER A 81 -10.96 6.41 11.59
N LYS A 82 -11.23 5.22 12.13
CA LYS A 82 -12.58 4.79 12.48
C LYS A 82 -13.08 5.49 13.75
#